data_AF-A0A836XDH2-F1
#
_entry.id   AF-A0A836XDH2-F1
#
_cell.length_a   1.000
_cell.length_b   1.000
_cell.length_c   1.000
_cell.angle_alpha   90.00
_cell.angle_beta   90.00
_cell.angle_gamma   90.00
#
_symmetry.space_group_name_H-M   'P 1'
#
loop_
_entity.id
_entity.type
_entity.pdbx_description
1 polymer ?
#
loop_
_entity_poly.entity_id
_entity_poly.type
_entity_poly.pdbx_seq_one_letter_code
_entity_poly.pdbx_strand_id
1 'polypeptide(L)'
;MIGIWLIFVFLRVRKARKAGQWAYDNNWNVPEPPPTPDIQVAPNVEGNIEIKWDDGAETAADFAGYKVYRSTPFPKVDSQELGIRIADRYHEQTTPNMSNAELAALGIPNNPNISSDSYRPQEPNAWGPYHLIANISAGELSQRTNPDRTTDGYEYVFEDDSDLVSFGFTYWYYVAAYDDEGGEIAGKPFSSLESHRVNFNGKSGLWEGTYHYATASAFFPDQNDTEAIKDIGAPFILKSSLVSPADLQAGVTKIRVTPNPYKVEALHDTGQEHKILFSNLPTGAKITILDVSGQTIDVLRFEGTNPADGTIFWDMFSKDGIEVTSGLYIYVAEYPGGSQTGHFAILR
;
A
#
# COMPACT_ATOMS: atom_id res chain seq x y z
N MET A 1 -22.49 -27.66 -18.94
CA MET A 1 -21.66 -26.49 -18.59
C MET A 1 -20.62 -26.84 -17.52
N ILE A 2 -19.91 -27.98 -17.68
CA ILE A 2 -18.88 -28.48 -16.74
C ILE A 2 -17.51 -28.64 -17.44
N GLY A 3 -17.47 -28.66 -18.78
CA GLY A 3 -16.26 -28.93 -19.55
C GLY A 3 -15.28 -27.76 -19.70
N ILE A 4 -15.70 -26.50 -19.49
CA ILE A 4 -14.87 -25.32 -19.81
C ILE A 4 -13.99 -24.92 -18.62
N TRP A 5 -14.49 -25.02 -17.39
CA TRP A 5 -13.70 -24.76 -16.17
C TRP A 5 -12.61 -25.82 -15.97
N LEU A 6 -12.89 -27.08 -16.37
CA LEU A 6 -11.88 -28.14 -16.36
C LEU A 6 -10.69 -27.80 -17.29
N ILE A 7 -10.89 -27.34 -18.52
CA ILE A 7 -9.78 -27.19 -19.49
C ILE A 7 -8.70 -26.19 -19.04
N PHE A 8 -9.09 -25.07 -18.39
CA PHE A 8 -8.13 -24.10 -17.85
C PHE A 8 -7.35 -24.64 -16.66
N VAL A 9 -8.03 -25.32 -15.74
CA VAL A 9 -7.39 -26.03 -14.62
C VAL A 9 -6.48 -27.12 -15.17
N PHE A 10 -6.88 -27.88 -16.19
CA PHE A 10 -6.08 -28.96 -16.77
C PHE A 10 -4.81 -28.46 -17.49
N LEU A 11 -4.82 -27.30 -18.15
CA LEU A 11 -3.61 -26.72 -18.74
C LEU A 11 -2.63 -26.22 -17.67
N ARG A 12 -3.13 -25.58 -16.61
CA ARG A 12 -2.30 -25.17 -15.46
C ARG A 12 -1.80 -26.37 -14.66
N VAL A 13 -2.64 -27.38 -14.43
CA VAL A 13 -2.28 -28.65 -13.77
C VAL A 13 -1.26 -29.44 -14.59
N ARG A 14 -1.36 -29.46 -15.93
CA ARG A 14 -0.33 -30.09 -16.77
C ARG A 14 1.00 -29.37 -16.67
N LYS A 15 1.01 -28.03 -16.63
CA LYS A 15 2.24 -27.23 -16.43
C LYS A 15 2.80 -27.43 -15.02
N ALA A 16 1.95 -27.35 -13.99
CA ALA A 16 2.32 -27.60 -12.60
C ALA A 16 2.86 -29.02 -12.40
N ARG A 17 2.24 -30.03 -13.02
CA ARG A 17 2.75 -31.41 -13.02
C ARG A 17 4.10 -31.52 -13.72
N LYS A 18 4.32 -30.82 -14.84
CA LYS A 18 5.63 -30.80 -15.51
C LYS A 18 6.71 -30.17 -14.63
N ALA A 19 6.40 -29.04 -13.99
CA ALA A 19 7.31 -28.40 -13.04
C ALA A 19 7.61 -29.30 -11.83
N GLY A 20 6.57 -29.91 -11.25
CA GLY A 20 6.74 -30.86 -10.14
C GLY A 20 7.51 -32.12 -10.51
N GLN A 21 7.29 -32.68 -11.71
CA GLN A 21 8.07 -33.81 -12.21
C GLN A 21 9.53 -33.41 -12.45
N TRP A 22 9.78 -32.24 -13.06
CA TRP A 22 11.13 -31.72 -13.25
C TRP A 22 11.84 -31.53 -11.91
N ALA A 23 11.18 -30.95 -10.90
CA ALA A 23 11.77 -30.81 -9.57
C ALA A 23 12.10 -32.17 -8.95
N TYR A 24 11.20 -33.15 -9.05
CA TYR A 24 11.44 -34.52 -8.59
C TYR A 24 12.64 -35.17 -9.29
N ASP A 25 12.71 -35.06 -10.62
CA ASP A 25 13.79 -35.60 -11.45
C ASP A 25 15.14 -34.91 -11.16
N ASN A 26 15.13 -33.68 -10.63
CA ASN A 26 16.30 -32.92 -10.20
C ASN A 26 16.50 -32.98 -8.67
N ASN A 27 15.95 -33.99 -7.97
CA ASN A 27 16.12 -34.19 -6.53
C ASN A 27 15.71 -32.97 -5.66
N TRP A 28 14.73 -32.19 -6.13
CA TRP A 28 14.28 -30.93 -5.52
C TRP A 28 15.34 -29.83 -5.46
N ASN A 29 16.46 -29.98 -6.19
CA ASN A 29 17.42 -28.92 -6.40
C ASN A 29 16.86 -27.99 -7.49
N VAL A 30 16.17 -26.95 -7.04
CA VAL A 30 15.55 -25.94 -7.90
C VAL A 30 16.29 -24.62 -7.71
N PRO A 31 16.41 -23.77 -8.74
CA PRO A 31 16.90 -22.41 -8.57
C PRO A 31 16.09 -21.68 -7.49
N GLU A 32 16.79 -21.02 -6.56
CA GLU A 32 16.20 -20.33 -5.42
C GLU A 32 16.44 -18.83 -5.59
N PRO A 33 15.40 -17.98 -5.49
CA PRO A 33 15.60 -16.54 -5.51
C PRO A 33 16.35 -16.08 -4.26
N PRO A 34 16.88 -14.84 -4.25
CA PRO A 34 17.40 -14.23 -3.04
C PRO A 34 16.36 -14.26 -1.90
N PRO A 35 16.81 -14.32 -0.64
CA PRO A 35 15.93 -14.27 0.51
C PRO A 35 14.95 -13.08 0.43
N THR A 36 13.73 -13.29 0.89
CA THR A 36 12.77 -12.17 0.97
C THR A 36 13.22 -11.21 2.06
N PRO A 37 13.32 -9.90 1.78
CA PRO A 37 13.68 -8.92 2.81
C PRO A 37 12.55 -8.75 3.83
N ASP A 38 12.89 -8.42 5.07
CA ASP A 38 11.92 -7.90 6.03
C ASP A 38 11.53 -6.47 5.64
N ILE A 39 10.27 -6.09 5.87
CA ILE A 39 9.78 -4.74 5.51
C ILE A 39 8.95 -4.10 6.61
N GLN A 40 8.95 -2.77 6.59
CA GLN A 40 8.04 -1.93 7.34
C GLN A 40 7.48 -0.83 6.44
N VAL A 41 6.17 -0.63 6.50
CA VAL A 41 5.45 0.45 5.82
C VAL A 41 4.92 1.41 6.87
N ALA A 42 5.27 2.69 6.75
CA ALA A 42 4.85 3.70 7.72
C ALA A 42 4.56 5.06 7.04
N PRO A 43 3.67 5.88 7.61
CA PRO A 43 3.58 7.29 7.22
C PRO A 43 4.87 8.04 7.59
N ASN A 44 5.27 8.99 6.76
CA ASN A 44 6.25 10.01 7.17
C ASN A 44 5.57 11.30 7.65
N VAL A 45 6.38 12.24 8.14
CA VAL A 45 5.91 13.54 8.68
C VAL A 45 5.27 14.44 7.61
N GLU A 46 5.57 14.18 6.33
CA GLU A 46 5.00 14.90 5.19
C GLU A 46 3.63 14.35 4.77
N GLY A 47 3.32 13.13 5.23
CA GLY A 47 2.09 12.40 4.94
C GLY A 47 2.17 11.47 3.73
N ASN A 48 3.38 11.22 3.25
CA ASN A 48 3.68 10.20 2.25
C ASN A 48 3.91 8.85 2.96
N ILE A 49 4.06 7.78 2.17
CA ILE A 49 4.38 6.46 2.70
C ILE A 49 5.87 6.18 2.54
N GLU A 50 6.53 5.81 3.63
CA GLU A 50 7.85 5.19 3.60
C GLU A 50 7.71 3.66 3.61
N ILE A 51 8.44 3.03 2.70
CA ILE A 51 8.66 1.59 2.65
C ILE A 51 10.12 1.36 3.01
N LYS A 52 10.35 0.73 4.15
CA LYS A 52 11.68 0.40 4.68
C LYS A 52 11.92 -1.09 4.55
N TRP A 53 13.16 -1.50 4.30
CA TRP A 53 13.53 -2.92 4.22
C TRP A 53 14.98 -3.18 4.64
N ASP A 54 15.24 -4.43 5.03
CA ASP A 54 16.56 -4.89 5.48
C ASP A 54 17.48 -5.35 4.32
N ASP A 55 18.74 -5.65 4.65
CA ASP A 55 19.77 -6.07 3.70
C ASP A 55 19.93 -7.62 3.64
N GLY A 56 19.03 -8.38 4.27
CA GLY A 56 19.17 -9.84 4.39
C GLY A 56 19.27 -10.58 3.05
N ALA A 57 18.64 -10.02 2.01
CA ALA A 57 18.68 -10.57 0.65
C ALA A 57 20.06 -10.47 -0.03
N GLU A 58 20.91 -9.52 0.40
CA GLU A 58 22.25 -9.31 -0.16
C GLU A 58 23.23 -10.44 0.20
N THR A 59 22.83 -11.36 1.07
CA THR A 59 23.59 -12.58 1.36
C THR A 59 23.61 -13.57 0.20
N ALA A 60 22.69 -13.45 -0.77
CA ALA A 60 22.70 -14.23 -2.00
C ALA A 60 23.85 -13.78 -2.91
N ALA A 61 24.62 -14.74 -3.45
CA ALA A 61 25.83 -14.46 -4.21
C ALA A 61 25.57 -13.78 -5.57
N ASP A 62 24.37 -13.97 -6.09
CA ASP A 62 23.83 -13.48 -7.36
C ASP A 62 22.80 -12.36 -7.17
N PHE A 63 22.72 -11.78 -5.97
CA PHE A 63 21.83 -10.65 -5.69
C PHE A 63 22.09 -9.49 -6.67
N ALA A 64 21.03 -9.02 -7.33
CA ALA A 64 21.09 -7.99 -8.36
C ALA A 64 20.33 -6.70 -8.00
N GLY A 65 19.41 -6.74 -7.03
CA GLY A 65 18.72 -5.55 -6.54
C GLY A 65 17.36 -5.83 -5.87
N TYR A 66 16.61 -4.76 -5.66
CA TYR A 66 15.26 -4.79 -5.10
C TYR A 66 14.24 -4.15 -6.04
N LYS A 67 13.00 -4.63 -5.96
CA LYS A 67 11.83 -4.02 -6.58
C LYS A 67 10.78 -3.71 -5.52
N VAL A 68 10.24 -2.50 -5.58
CA VAL A 68 9.15 -2.06 -4.71
C VAL A 68 7.86 -2.07 -5.51
N TYR A 69 6.86 -2.78 -4.98
CA TYR A 69 5.56 -2.91 -5.62
C TYR A 69 4.46 -2.34 -4.74
N ARG A 70 3.40 -1.85 -5.39
CA ARG A 70 2.24 -1.25 -4.75
C ARG A 70 0.92 -1.72 -5.36
N SER A 71 -0.07 -1.93 -4.50
CA SER A 71 -1.49 -2.02 -4.86
C SER A 71 -2.26 -0.91 -4.14
N THR A 72 -3.10 -0.19 -4.88
CA THR A 72 -3.87 0.97 -4.42
C THR A 72 -5.36 0.73 -4.59
N PRO A 73 -6.25 1.31 -3.77
CA PRO A 73 -7.70 1.11 -3.96
C PRO A 73 -8.24 1.78 -5.23
N PHE A 74 -7.45 2.68 -5.84
CA PHE A 74 -7.76 3.41 -7.06
C PHE A 74 -6.49 3.63 -7.91
N PRO A 75 -6.59 3.76 -9.25
CA PRO A 75 -7.82 3.69 -10.05
C PRO A 75 -8.38 2.26 -10.16
N LYS A 76 -9.67 2.15 -10.50
CA LYS A 76 -10.27 0.84 -10.80
C LYS A 76 -9.62 0.26 -12.04
N VAL A 77 -9.44 -1.05 -12.03
CA VAL A 77 -8.82 -1.80 -13.12
C VAL A 77 -9.83 -2.65 -13.85
N ASP A 78 -9.74 -2.69 -15.17
CA ASP A 78 -10.48 -3.65 -15.97
C ASP A 78 -9.59 -4.87 -16.25
N SER A 79 -9.87 -5.98 -15.59
CA SER A 79 -9.12 -7.21 -15.87
C SER A 79 -9.31 -7.74 -17.29
N GLN A 80 -10.31 -7.28 -18.04
CA GLN A 80 -10.48 -7.63 -19.46
C GLN A 80 -9.39 -7.03 -20.33
N GLU A 81 -8.89 -5.87 -19.93
CA GLU A 81 -7.76 -5.20 -20.56
C GLU A 81 -6.44 -5.72 -19.98
N LEU A 82 -6.32 -5.81 -18.66
CA LEU A 82 -5.09 -6.21 -17.96
C LEU A 82 -4.80 -7.73 -17.98
N GLY A 83 -5.80 -8.56 -18.26
CA GLY A 83 -5.74 -10.02 -18.12
C GLY A 83 -5.77 -10.50 -16.66
N ILE A 84 -5.50 -11.79 -16.43
CA ILE A 84 -5.48 -12.43 -15.09
C ILE A 84 -4.20 -12.09 -14.32
N ARG A 85 -3.62 -10.90 -14.50
CA ARG A 85 -2.43 -10.46 -13.75
C ARG A 85 -2.65 -10.39 -12.24
N ILE A 86 -3.91 -10.33 -11.83
CA ILE A 86 -4.40 -10.52 -10.46
C ILE A 86 -3.74 -11.72 -9.73
N ALA A 87 -3.17 -12.70 -10.46
CA ALA A 87 -2.57 -13.89 -9.85
C ALA A 87 -1.19 -14.30 -10.40
N ASP A 88 -0.59 -13.61 -11.38
CA ASP A 88 0.59 -14.15 -12.08
C ASP A 88 1.45 -13.05 -12.73
N ARG A 89 2.78 -13.17 -12.62
CA ARG A 89 3.82 -12.41 -13.37
C ARG A 89 4.08 -10.95 -12.99
N TYR A 90 3.83 -10.53 -11.75
CA TYR A 90 4.27 -9.19 -11.33
C TYR A 90 5.78 -9.01 -11.48
N HIS A 91 6.56 -10.07 -11.25
CA HIS A 91 8.02 -10.10 -11.38
C HIS A 91 8.56 -9.77 -12.78
N GLU A 92 7.75 -9.94 -13.84
CA GLU A 92 8.16 -9.59 -15.21
C GLU A 92 8.19 -8.05 -15.43
N GLN A 93 7.66 -7.26 -14.49
CA GLN A 93 7.81 -5.81 -14.51
C GLN A 93 9.26 -5.42 -14.23
N THR A 94 9.83 -4.60 -15.11
CA THR A 94 11.18 -4.04 -14.98
C THR A 94 11.19 -2.51 -15.07
N THR A 95 10.11 -1.93 -15.59
CA THR A 95 9.94 -0.48 -15.71
C THR A 95 8.93 -0.01 -14.66
N PRO A 96 9.30 0.92 -13.78
CA PRO A 96 8.38 1.52 -12.82
C PRO A 96 7.21 2.25 -13.49
N ASN A 97 6.04 2.23 -12.82
CA ASN A 97 4.84 2.97 -13.18
C ASN A 97 4.31 2.70 -14.60
N MET A 98 4.49 1.49 -15.10
CA MET A 98 3.87 1.04 -16.36
C MET A 98 2.36 1.25 -16.37
N SER A 99 1.85 1.73 -17.49
CA SER A 99 0.43 1.91 -17.78
C SER A 99 -0.31 0.57 -17.90
N ASN A 100 -1.64 0.56 -17.72
CA ASN A 100 -2.46 -0.65 -17.87
C ASN A 100 -2.25 -1.36 -19.23
N ALA A 101 -1.99 -0.61 -20.30
CA ALA A 101 -1.72 -1.17 -21.63
C ALA A 101 -0.36 -1.88 -21.72
N GLU A 102 0.70 -1.26 -21.19
CA GLU A 102 2.02 -1.90 -21.08
C GLU A 102 1.94 -3.12 -20.18
N LEU A 103 1.17 -3.01 -19.12
CA LEU A 103 0.96 -4.09 -18.19
C LEU A 103 0.20 -5.27 -18.82
N ALA A 104 -0.79 -4.99 -19.66
CA ALA A 104 -1.53 -6.01 -20.41
C ALA A 104 -0.62 -6.81 -21.34
N ALA A 105 0.42 -6.20 -21.91
CA ALA A 105 1.37 -6.87 -22.81
C ALA A 105 2.22 -7.96 -22.11
N LEU A 106 2.41 -7.86 -20.78
CA LEU A 106 3.07 -8.89 -19.97
C LEU A 106 2.11 -10.02 -19.57
N GLY A 107 0.80 -9.77 -19.63
CA GLY A 107 -0.25 -10.69 -19.21
C GLY A 107 -0.61 -11.74 -20.27
N ILE A 108 -1.34 -12.76 -19.83
CA ILE A 108 -2.06 -13.65 -20.75
C ILE A 108 -3.45 -13.04 -20.98
N PRO A 109 -3.90 -12.87 -22.24
CA PRO A 109 -5.24 -12.39 -22.53
C PRO A 109 -6.31 -13.24 -21.83
N ASN A 110 -7.39 -12.60 -21.41
CA ASN A 110 -8.53 -13.33 -20.85
C ASN A 110 -9.09 -14.33 -21.87
N ASN A 111 -9.67 -15.41 -21.36
CA ASN A 111 -10.33 -16.40 -22.20
C ASN A 111 -11.43 -15.71 -23.03
N PRO A 112 -11.35 -15.74 -24.37
CA PRO A 112 -12.31 -15.05 -25.24
C PRO A 112 -13.73 -15.59 -25.13
N ASN A 113 -13.95 -16.72 -24.45
CA ASN A 113 -15.27 -17.31 -24.22
C ASN A 113 -15.90 -16.90 -22.88
N ILE A 114 -15.26 -16.03 -22.09
CA ILE A 114 -15.87 -15.45 -20.90
C ILE A 114 -16.85 -14.35 -21.35
N SER A 115 -18.12 -14.45 -20.95
CA SER A 115 -19.08 -13.36 -21.18
C SER A 115 -18.63 -12.13 -20.40
N SER A 116 -18.50 -11.02 -21.12
CA SER A 116 -18.08 -9.72 -20.62
C SER A 116 -19.23 -8.83 -20.18
N ASP A 117 -20.48 -9.23 -20.48
CA ASP A 117 -21.65 -8.33 -20.46
C ASP A 117 -22.00 -7.80 -19.07
N SER A 118 -21.51 -8.44 -18.01
CA SER A 118 -21.69 -8.02 -16.61
C SER A 118 -20.36 -7.69 -15.91
N TYR A 119 -19.24 -7.63 -16.64
CA TYR A 119 -17.96 -7.28 -16.05
C TYR A 119 -17.93 -5.79 -15.67
N ARG A 120 -17.34 -5.49 -14.51
CA ARG A 120 -17.23 -4.14 -13.97
C ARG A 120 -15.79 -3.92 -13.55
N PRO A 121 -15.20 -2.74 -13.78
CA PRO A 121 -13.88 -2.41 -13.24
C PRO A 121 -13.82 -2.70 -11.73
N GLN A 122 -12.75 -3.36 -11.30
CA GLN A 122 -12.53 -3.73 -9.90
C GLN A 122 -11.65 -2.70 -9.21
N GLU A 123 -11.94 -2.46 -7.93
CA GLU A 123 -10.99 -1.78 -7.04
C GLU A 123 -9.86 -2.77 -6.71
N PRO A 124 -8.59 -2.42 -6.96
CA PRO A 124 -7.49 -3.24 -6.51
C PRO A 124 -7.50 -3.36 -4.98
N ASN A 125 -6.92 -4.43 -4.48
CA ASN A 125 -6.86 -4.70 -3.04
C ASN A 125 -5.54 -5.39 -2.69
N ALA A 126 -5.48 -6.07 -1.54
CA ALA A 126 -4.40 -6.97 -1.19
C ALA A 126 -4.07 -7.93 -2.32
N TRP A 127 -5.04 -8.41 -3.11
CA TRP A 127 -4.78 -9.30 -4.24
C TRP A 127 -4.13 -8.64 -5.47
N GLY A 128 -3.94 -7.32 -5.48
CA GLY A 128 -3.39 -6.55 -6.60
C GLY A 128 -4.48 -5.89 -7.47
N PRO A 129 -4.18 -5.56 -8.73
CA PRO A 129 -2.88 -5.70 -9.37
C PRO A 129 -1.77 -4.90 -8.69
N TYR A 130 -0.60 -5.51 -8.58
CA TYR A 130 0.60 -4.82 -8.10
C TYR A 130 1.34 -4.16 -9.25
N HIS A 131 1.62 -2.88 -9.08
CA HIS A 131 2.42 -2.07 -9.97
C HIS A 131 3.83 -1.94 -9.39
N LEU A 132 4.84 -2.15 -10.23
CA LEU A 132 6.21 -1.81 -9.89
C LEU A 132 6.32 -0.29 -9.78
N ILE A 133 6.74 0.23 -8.64
CA ILE A 133 6.92 1.68 -8.42
C ILE A 133 8.39 2.07 -8.31
N ALA A 134 9.27 1.11 -8.01
CA ALA A 134 10.71 1.30 -8.06
C ALA A 134 11.42 0.01 -8.44
N ASN A 135 12.39 0.11 -9.35
CA ASN A 135 13.36 -0.94 -9.64
C ASN A 135 14.74 -0.40 -9.29
N ILE A 136 15.38 -0.97 -8.27
CA ILE A 136 16.60 -0.46 -7.66
C ILE A 136 17.66 -1.53 -7.83
N SER A 137 18.66 -1.28 -8.68
CA SER A 137 19.79 -2.21 -8.85
C SER A 137 20.74 -2.16 -7.65
N ALA A 138 21.56 -3.19 -7.48
CA ALA A 138 22.59 -3.24 -6.44
C ALA A 138 23.52 -2.00 -6.48
N GLY A 139 23.78 -1.45 -7.66
CA GLY A 139 24.59 -0.23 -7.83
C GLY A 139 23.92 1.07 -7.36
N GLU A 140 22.60 1.05 -7.14
CA GLU A 140 21.79 2.22 -6.76
C GLU A 140 21.39 2.22 -5.28
N LEU A 141 21.69 1.15 -4.53
CA LEU A 141 21.26 0.98 -3.13
C LEU A 141 21.73 2.10 -2.20
N SER A 142 22.93 2.62 -2.42
CA SER A 142 23.47 3.76 -1.65
C SER A 142 22.62 5.04 -1.75
N GLN A 143 21.76 5.15 -2.76
CA GLN A 143 20.83 6.27 -2.93
C GLN A 143 19.56 6.10 -2.08
N ARG A 144 19.35 4.92 -1.50
CA ARG A 144 18.18 4.52 -0.73
C ARG A 144 18.52 4.24 0.73
N THR A 145 19.72 4.58 1.19
CA THR A 145 20.11 4.38 2.59
C THR A 145 19.12 5.06 3.54
N ASN A 146 18.58 4.28 4.47
CA ASN A 146 17.73 4.80 5.53
C ASN A 146 18.58 5.61 6.53
N PRO A 147 18.26 6.90 6.78
CA PRO A 147 18.98 7.70 7.76
C PRO A 147 18.87 7.13 9.18
N ASP A 148 17.79 6.40 9.49
CA ASP A 148 17.50 5.85 10.81
C ASP A 148 17.88 4.37 10.97
N ARG A 149 18.64 3.79 10.02
CA ARG A 149 18.99 2.35 9.95
C ARG A 149 19.58 1.76 11.24
N THR A 150 20.26 2.57 12.05
CA THR A 150 20.84 2.12 13.33
C THR A 150 19.81 2.02 14.46
N THR A 151 18.65 2.63 14.28
CA THR A 151 17.60 2.76 15.28
C THR A 151 16.44 1.82 15.00
N ASP A 152 15.99 1.75 13.75
CA ASP A 152 14.86 0.91 13.35
C ASP A 152 15.27 -0.47 12.77
N GLY A 153 16.55 -0.64 12.41
CA GLY A 153 17.09 -1.90 11.90
C GLY A 153 16.84 -2.16 10.41
N TYR A 154 16.30 -1.19 9.68
CA TYR A 154 16.10 -1.27 8.23
C TYR A 154 17.19 -0.50 7.49
N GLU A 155 17.91 -1.16 6.58
CA GLU A 155 19.05 -0.55 5.87
C GLU A 155 18.61 0.48 4.83
N TYR A 156 17.48 0.25 4.18
CA TYR A 156 17.00 1.06 3.06
C TYR A 156 15.59 1.62 3.25
N VAL A 157 15.29 2.70 2.54
CA VAL A 157 13.99 3.39 2.52
C VAL A 157 13.64 3.86 1.11
N PHE A 158 12.35 3.76 0.78
CA PHE A 158 11.73 4.33 -0.40
C PHE A 158 10.49 5.12 0.01
N GLU A 159 10.42 6.38 -0.41
CA GLU A 159 9.24 7.22 -0.22
C GLU A 159 8.32 7.12 -1.44
N ASP A 160 7.06 6.75 -1.21
CA ASP A 160 5.99 6.84 -2.19
C ASP A 160 5.22 8.16 -2.01
N ASP A 161 5.62 9.14 -2.81
CA ASP A 161 5.07 10.50 -2.89
C ASP A 161 4.01 10.65 -3.99
N SER A 162 3.50 9.53 -4.51
CA SER A 162 2.50 9.52 -5.58
C SER A 162 1.19 10.17 -5.13
N ASP A 163 0.54 10.85 -6.08
CA ASP A 163 -0.84 11.34 -5.95
C ASP A 163 -1.89 10.24 -5.69
N LEU A 164 -1.52 8.98 -5.90
CA LEU A 164 -2.34 7.82 -5.56
C LEU A 164 -2.33 7.48 -4.05
N VAL A 165 -1.39 8.05 -3.30
CA VAL A 165 -1.26 7.87 -1.86
C VAL A 165 -1.94 9.01 -1.14
N SER A 166 -2.92 8.66 -0.30
CA SER A 166 -3.71 9.60 0.48
C SER A 166 -4.08 8.95 1.80
N PHE A 167 -4.15 9.76 2.85
CA PHE A 167 -4.59 9.28 4.15
C PHE A 167 -6.01 8.72 4.11
N GLY A 168 -6.30 7.80 5.03
CA GLY A 168 -7.60 7.15 5.17
C GLY A 168 -7.82 5.96 4.25
N PHE A 169 -6.93 5.75 3.29
CA PHE A 169 -6.97 4.60 2.39
C PHE A 169 -6.07 3.47 2.88
N THR A 170 -6.40 2.29 2.39
CA THR A 170 -5.58 1.10 2.58
C THR A 170 -4.64 0.94 1.41
N TYR A 171 -3.38 0.65 1.71
CA TYR A 171 -2.37 0.36 0.70
C TYR A 171 -1.64 -0.92 1.03
N TRP A 172 -1.23 -1.62 -0.03
CA TRP A 172 -0.43 -2.82 0.08
C TRP A 172 0.87 -2.63 -0.70
N TYR A 173 1.98 -2.78 0.00
CA TYR A 173 3.32 -2.75 -0.53
C TYR A 173 4.00 -4.07 -0.24
N TYR A 174 4.93 -4.43 -1.13
CA TYR A 174 5.93 -5.43 -0.83
C TYR A 174 7.25 -5.06 -1.51
N VAL A 175 8.34 -5.53 -0.95
CA VAL A 175 9.68 -5.42 -1.54
C VAL A 175 10.14 -6.81 -1.89
N ALA A 176 10.55 -7.00 -3.14
CA ALA A 176 11.12 -8.26 -3.59
C ALA A 176 12.57 -8.07 -4.00
N ALA A 177 13.43 -8.97 -3.57
CA ALA A 177 14.80 -9.06 -4.04
C ALA A 177 14.85 -9.89 -5.33
N TYR A 178 15.72 -9.52 -6.24
CA TYR A 178 15.94 -10.25 -7.49
C TYR A 178 17.41 -10.49 -7.76
N ASP A 179 17.68 -11.54 -8.53
CA ASP A 179 19.02 -11.91 -9.03
C ASP A 179 19.13 -11.69 -10.54
N ASP A 180 20.32 -11.96 -11.10
CA ASP A 180 20.57 -12.02 -12.54
C ASP A 180 20.83 -13.45 -13.05
N GLU A 181 20.41 -14.48 -12.29
CA GLU A 181 20.56 -15.87 -12.70
C GLU A 181 19.67 -16.17 -13.90
N GLY A 182 20.23 -16.85 -14.90
CA GLY A 182 19.49 -17.35 -16.06
C GLY A 182 19.55 -18.87 -16.17
N GLY A 183 18.46 -19.45 -16.66
CA GLY A 183 18.38 -20.90 -16.82
C GLY A 183 17.09 -21.36 -17.47
N GLU A 184 16.77 -22.65 -17.29
CA GLU A 184 15.53 -23.23 -17.80
C GLU A 184 14.93 -24.20 -16.77
N ILE A 185 13.66 -23.98 -16.41
CA ILE A 185 12.88 -24.85 -15.52
C ILE A 185 11.77 -25.50 -16.33
N ALA A 186 11.77 -26.83 -16.44
CA ALA A 186 10.72 -27.60 -17.10
C ALA A 186 10.33 -27.09 -18.51
N GLY A 187 11.31 -26.69 -19.35
CA GLY A 187 11.03 -26.14 -20.68
C GLY A 187 10.75 -24.64 -20.71
N LYS A 188 10.99 -23.92 -19.61
CA LYS A 188 10.73 -22.48 -19.48
C LYS A 188 12.02 -21.73 -19.15
N PRO A 189 12.51 -20.89 -20.07
CA PRO A 189 13.66 -20.06 -19.77
C PRO A 189 13.30 -18.99 -18.73
N PHE A 190 14.26 -18.67 -17.87
CA PHE A 190 14.23 -17.51 -16.99
C PHE A 190 15.57 -16.78 -17.10
N SER A 191 15.57 -15.50 -16.72
CA SER A 191 16.75 -14.62 -16.77
C SER A 191 16.93 -13.80 -15.48
N SER A 192 16.11 -14.12 -14.48
CA SER A 192 16.11 -13.56 -13.13
C SER A 192 15.07 -14.34 -12.31
N LEU A 193 15.34 -14.57 -11.03
CA LEU A 193 14.38 -14.99 -10.03
C LEU A 193 14.09 -13.84 -9.07
N GLU A 194 12.91 -13.86 -8.47
CA GLU A 194 12.44 -12.83 -7.56
C GLU A 194 11.77 -13.47 -6.35
N SER A 195 12.07 -12.96 -5.15
CA SER A 195 11.54 -13.47 -3.86
C SER A 195 10.01 -13.35 -3.75
N HIS A 196 9.40 -12.53 -4.62
CA HIS A 196 7.97 -12.30 -4.78
C HIS A 196 7.29 -11.74 -3.52
N ARG A 197 5.98 -11.57 -3.61
CA ARG A 197 5.09 -11.03 -2.58
C ARG A 197 4.81 -12.05 -1.47
N VAL A 198 5.73 -12.24 -0.55
CA VAL A 198 5.50 -13.03 0.68
C VAL A 198 5.58 -12.21 1.97
N ASN A 199 6.00 -10.95 1.86
CA ASN A 199 6.24 -10.00 2.96
C ASN A 199 5.37 -8.74 2.84
N PHE A 200 4.19 -8.80 2.20
CA PHE A 200 3.38 -7.58 2.06
C PHE A 200 2.87 -7.08 3.42
N ASN A 201 2.66 -5.78 3.58
CA ASN A 201 2.28 -5.18 4.85
C ASN A 201 0.83 -5.52 5.31
N GLY A 202 0.68 -5.68 6.62
CA GLY A 202 -0.57 -5.83 7.37
C GLY A 202 -0.88 -4.59 8.21
N LYS A 203 -1.88 -4.68 9.09
CA LYS A 203 -2.43 -3.56 9.87
C LYS A 203 -1.39 -2.64 10.53
N SER A 204 -0.33 -3.20 11.10
CA SER A 204 0.73 -2.43 11.79
C SER A 204 1.76 -1.80 10.86
N GLY A 205 1.66 -2.05 9.55
CA GLY A 205 2.68 -1.66 8.57
C GLY A 205 3.79 -2.71 8.40
N LEU A 206 3.91 -3.65 9.35
CA LEU A 206 4.75 -4.83 9.23
C LEU A 206 4.00 -5.93 8.48
N TRP A 207 4.72 -6.94 7.98
CA TRP A 207 4.09 -8.12 7.37
C TRP A 207 3.48 -9.09 8.40
N GLU A 208 3.64 -8.85 9.70
CA GLU A 208 3.04 -9.69 10.75
C GLU A 208 1.52 -9.78 10.60
N GLY A 209 0.95 -10.93 10.92
CA GLY A 209 -0.49 -11.16 10.79
C GLY A 209 -1.02 -11.02 9.35
N THR A 210 -0.16 -10.93 8.33
CA THR A 210 -0.59 -11.06 6.93
C THR A 210 -0.78 -12.52 6.58
N TYR A 211 -1.82 -12.80 5.81
CA TYR A 211 -2.15 -14.18 5.45
C TYR A 211 -0.98 -14.82 4.71
N HIS A 212 -0.40 -15.88 5.28
CA HIS A 212 -0.48 -17.25 4.77
C HIS A 212 -0.02 -18.26 5.83
N TYR A 213 -0.91 -19.22 6.18
CA TYR A 213 -0.68 -20.57 6.72
C TYR A 213 0.51 -20.86 7.66
N ALA A 214 0.98 -19.89 8.43
CA ALA A 214 2.17 -20.02 9.25
C ALA A 214 1.85 -20.07 10.74
N THR A 215 0.89 -20.89 11.18
CA THR A 215 0.58 -21.06 12.62
C THR A 215 1.78 -21.51 13.47
N ALA A 216 2.87 -21.93 12.83
CA ALA A 216 4.14 -22.29 13.45
C ALA A 216 5.19 -21.16 13.44
N SER A 217 4.90 -20.03 12.80
CA SER A 217 5.76 -18.84 12.78
C SER A 217 5.53 -17.99 14.01
N ALA A 218 6.60 -17.40 14.55
CA ALA A 218 6.50 -16.41 15.62
C ALA A 218 5.76 -15.13 15.21
N PHE A 219 5.63 -14.87 13.90
CA PHE A 219 4.90 -13.74 13.33
C PHE A 219 3.39 -14.01 13.14
N PHE A 220 2.95 -15.23 13.46
CA PHE A 220 1.53 -15.57 13.51
C PHE A 220 1.03 -15.36 14.95
N PRO A 221 -0.09 -14.65 15.16
CA PRO A 221 -0.63 -14.41 16.49
C PRO A 221 -0.81 -15.70 17.30
N ASP A 222 -0.49 -15.64 18.60
CA ASP A 222 -0.78 -16.74 19.52
C ASP A 222 -2.27 -17.11 19.41
N GLN A 223 -2.58 -18.40 19.33
CA GLN A 223 -3.96 -18.87 19.16
C GLN A 223 -4.90 -18.50 20.32
N ASN A 224 -4.35 -18.09 21.47
CA ASN A 224 -5.10 -17.63 22.63
C ASN A 224 -5.29 -16.09 22.63
N ASP A 225 -4.57 -15.35 21.80
CA ASP A 225 -4.77 -13.91 21.62
C ASP A 225 -5.89 -13.66 20.59
N THR A 226 -7.13 -13.77 21.08
CA THR A 226 -8.31 -13.63 20.22
C THR A 226 -8.46 -12.26 19.56
N GLU A 227 -7.84 -11.20 20.11
CA GLU A 227 -7.86 -9.87 19.48
C GLU A 227 -6.85 -9.82 18.33
N ALA A 228 -5.62 -10.30 18.54
CA ALA A 228 -4.62 -10.38 17.49
C ALA A 228 -5.05 -11.33 16.34
N ILE A 229 -5.79 -12.40 16.64
CA ILE A 229 -6.38 -13.29 15.61
C ILE A 229 -7.44 -12.56 14.77
N LYS A 230 -8.27 -11.70 15.37
CA LYS A 230 -9.26 -10.90 14.63
C LYS A 230 -8.60 -9.88 13.71
N ASP A 231 -7.41 -9.43 14.07
CA ASP A 231 -6.61 -8.49 13.31
C ASP A 231 -5.82 -9.14 12.16
N ILE A 232 -5.83 -10.48 12.03
CA ILE A 232 -5.19 -11.16 10.90
C ILE A 232 -5.80 -10.70 9.59
N GLY A 233 -4.93 -10.24 8.69
CA GLY A 233 -5.32 -9.68 7.39
C GLY A 233 -6.08 -8.37 7.47
N ALA A 234 -6.17 -7.75 8.65
CA ALA A 234 -6.67 -6.40 8.76
C ALA A 234 -5.76 -5.45 7.96
N PRO A 235 -6.36 -4.50 7.22
CA PRO A 235 -5.62 -3.64 6.33
C PRO A 235 -4.76 -2.62 7.09
N PHE A 236 -3.59 -2.30 6.54
CA PHE A 236 -2.86 -1.09 6.89
C PHE A 236 -3.65 0.13 6.40
N ILE A 237 -4.13 0.97 7.31
CA ILE A 237 -4.76 2.24 6.94
C ILE A 237 -3.71 3.32 7.12
N LEU A 238 -3.43 4.06 6.04
CA LEU A 238 -2.51 5.19 6.14
C LEU A 238 -3.14 6.25 7.05
N LYS A 239 -2.50 6.44 8.20
CA LYS A 239 -2.85 7.47 9.17
C LYS A 239 -1.62 8.29 9.47
N SER A 240 -1.81 9.56 9.77
CA SER A 240 -0.73 10.39 10.27
C SER A 240 -0.43 9.98 11.70
N SER A 241 0.84 9.86 12.06
CA SER A 241 1.22 9.62 13.46
C SER A 241 0.79 10.76 14.38
N LEU A 242 0.63 10.43 15.66
CA LEU A 242 0.40 11.41 16.71
C LEU A 242 1.64 12.31 16.82
N VAL A 243 1.42 13.63 16.84
CA VAL A 243 2.51 14.61 16.90
C VAL A 243 2.63 15.18 18.32
N SER A 244 3.84 15.47 18.77
CA SER A 244 4.03 16.12 20.06
C SER A 244 3.66 17.62 19.96
N PRO A 245 3.03 18.22 20.99
CA PRO A 245 2.77 19.66 20.98
C PRO A 245 4.04 20.51 20.83
N ALA A 246 5.20 20.00 21.29
CA ALA A 246 6.49 20.66 21.16
C ALA A 246 6.94 20.76 19.69
N ASP A 247 6.75 19.72 18.89
CA ASP A 247 7.11 19.71 17.47
C ASP A 247 6.27 20.70 16.66
N LEU A 248 4.98 20.85 16.99
CA LEU A 248 4.11 21.88 16.41
C LEU A 248 4.55 23.29 16.79
N GLN A 249 4.93 23.51 18.05
CA GLN A 249 5.40 24.83 18.52
C GLN A 249 6.77 25.20 17.91
N ALA A 250 7.65 24.21 17.75
CA ALA A 250 8.95 24.37 17.10
C ALA A 250 8.84 24.50 15.57
N GLY A 251 7.67 24.21 14.99
CA GLY A 251 7.44 24.25 13.55
C GLY A 251 8.11 23.12 12.78
N VAL A 252 8.50 22.04 13.46
CA VAL A 252 9.04 20.81 12.85
C VAL A 252 7.99 20.17 11.94
N THR A 253 6.73 20.22 12.36
CA THR A 253 5.57 19.83 11.55
C THR A 253 4.41 20.79 11.79
N LYS A 254 3.32 20.63 11.04
CA LYS A 254 2.11 21.45 11.10
C LYS A 254 0.88 20.56 11.03
N ILE A 255 -0.21 21.01 11.64
CA ILE A 255 -1.53 20.40 11.44
C ILE A 255 -1.89 20.56 9.96
N ARG A 256 -2.24 19.46 9.30
CA ARG A 256 -2.53 19.44 7.86
C ARG A 256 -4.02 19.16 7.64
N VAL A 257 -4.50 19.58 6.47
CA VAL A 257 -5.87 19.34 6.01
C VAL A 257 -5.79 18.78 4.59
N THR A 258 -6.35 17.59 4.39
CA THR A 258 -6.23 16.83 3.15
C THR A 258 -7.58 16.19 2.80
N PRO A 259 -7.99 16.16 1.51
CA PRO A 259 -7.38 16.86 0.38
C PRO A 259 -7.61 18.38 0.44
N ASN A 260 -6.67 19.16 -0.10
CA ASN A 260 -6.78 20.62 -0.19
C ASN A 260 -6.20 21.12 -1.53
N PRO A 261 -7.03 21.47 -2.53
CA PRO A 261 -8.49 21.51 -2.46
C PRO A 261 -9.14 20.12 -2.43
N TYR A 262 -10.23 19.98 -1.69
CA TYR A 262 -11.15 18.85 -1.85
C TYR A 262 -11.89 18.99 -3.18
N LYS A 263 -11.98 17.90 -3.94
CA LYS A 263 -12.69 17.84 -5.22
C LYS A 263 -13.70 16.69 -5.19
N VAL A 264 -14.96 17.00 -5.42
CA VAL A 264 -16.00 15.97 -5.61
C VAL A 264 -15.65 15.14 -6.84
N GLU A 265 -15.82 13.81 -6.74
CA GLU A 265 -15.40 12.84 -7.76
C GLU A 265 -13.87 12.77 -8.01
N ALA A 266 -13.04 13.23 -7.07
CA ALA A 266 -11.61 12.88 -7.11
C ALA A 266 -11.42 11.35 -7.06
N LEU A 267 -10.26 10.84 -7.50
CA LEU A 267 -9.98 9.39 -7.52
C LEU A 267 -10.22 8.70 -6.15
N HIS A 268 -10.12 9.47 -5.06
CA HIS A 268 -10.30 9.03 -3.68
C HIS A 268 -11.70 9.34 -3.08
N ASP A 269 -12.63 9.96 -3.80
CA ASP A 269 -13.99 10.29 -3.31
C ASP A 269 -14.99 9.22 -3.79
N THR A 270 -14.93 8.01 -3.20
CA THR A 270 -15.76 6.87 -3.62
C THR A 270 -17.02 6.70 -2.75
N GLY A 271 -18.21 6.76 -3.37
CA GLY A 271 -19.49 6.48 -2.69
C GLY A 271 -20.18 7.73 -2.13
N GLN A 272 -20.65 7.68 -0.89
CA GLN A 272 -21.28 8.81 -0.17
C GLN A 272 -20.37 9.38 0.94
N GLU A 273 -19.11 8.94 0.99
CA GLU A 273 -18.20 9.30 2.07
C GLU A 273 -17.36 10.54 1.72
N HIS A 274 -18.03 11.69 1.63
CA HIS A 274 -17.37 12.99 1.46
C HIS A 274 -16.67 13.36 2.77
N LYS A 275 -15.34 13.31 2.80
CA LYS A 275 -14.57 13.50 4.02
C LYS A 275 -13.36 14.40 3.79
N ILE A 276 -13.10 15.25 4.77
CA ILE A 276 -11.83 15.97 4.95
C ILE A 276 -11.12 15.39 6.15
N LEU A 277 -9.81 15.20 6.03
CA LEU A 277 -8.97 14.74 7.12
C LEU A 277 -8.13 15.87 7.68
N PHE A 278 -8.15 16.02 9.00
CA PHE A 278 -7.10 16.73 9.72
C PHE A 278 -6.07 15.73 10.26
N SER A 279 -4.80 16.03 10.05
CA SER A 279 -3.67 15.17 10.43
C SER A 279 -2.60 15.95 11.21
N ASN A 280 -1.60 15.23 11.76
CA ASN A 280 -0.59 15.75 12.68
C ASN A 280 -1.18 16.31 13.98
N LEU A 281 -2.23 15.68 14.51
CA LEU A 281 -2.91 16.13 15.71
C LEU A 281 -2.23 15.60 16.99
N PRO A 282 -1.94 16.46 17.97
CA PRO A 282 -1.60 16.03 19.33
C PRO A 282 -2.88 15.68 20.11
N THR A 283 -2.76 14.80 21.10
CA THR A 283 -3.86 14.53 22.05
C THR A 283 -4.38 15.83 22.68
N GLY A 284 -5.70 16.01 22.70
CA GLY A 284 -6.38 17.21 23.22
C GLY A 284 -6.50 18.36 22.21
N ALA A 285 -6.24 18.11 20.92
CA ALA A 285 -6.44 19.11 19.87
C ALA A 285 -7.94 19.38 19.61
N LYS A 286 -8.27 20.66 19.37
CA LYS A 286 -9.62 21.13 19.02
C LYS A 286 -9.54 21.89 17.70
N ILE A 287 -10.25 21.42 16.68
CA ILE A 287 -10.31 22.06 15.37
C ILE A 287 -11.65 22.78 15.23
N THR A 288 -11.61 24.09 15.06
CA THR A 288 -12.79 24.92 14.76
C THR A 288 -12.79 25.25 13.28
N ILE A 289 -13.85 24.86 12.56
CA ILE A 289 -14.01 25.12 11.13
C ILE A 289 -14.93 26.32 10.95
N LEU A 290 -14.49 27.27 10.14
CA LEU A 290 -15.13 28.57 9.91
C LEU A 290 -15.34 28.77 8.40
N ASP A 291 -16.40 29.48 8.05
CA ASP A 291 -16.50 30.08 6.72
C ASP A 291 -15.66 31.37 6.61
N VAL A 292 -15.63 31.99 5.42
CA VAL A 292 -14.92 33.26 5.20
C VAL A 292 -15.51 34.45 5.98
N SER A 293 -16.73 34.33 6.51
CA SER A 293 -17.36 35.35 7.35
C SER A 293 -17.00 35.20 8.84
N GLY A 294 -16.32 34.10 9.21
CA GLY A 294 -15.98 33.75 10.58
C GLY A 294 -17.10 33.01 11.32
N GLN A 295 -18.14 32.55 10.62
CA GLN A 295 -19.19 31.73 11.21
C GLN A 295 -18.66 30.31 11.45
N THR A 296 -18.89 29.78 12.66
CA THR A 296 -18.58 28.39 12.99
C THR A 296 -19.48 27.44 12.22
N ILE A 297 -18.84 26.65 11.36
CA ILE A 297 -19.45 25.56 10.62
C ILE A 297 -19.47 24.32 11.50
N ASP A 298 -18.34 23.94 12.08
CA ASP A 298 -18.24 22.76 12.95
C ASP A 298 -17.05 22.85 13.92
N VAL A 299 -17.04 22.01 14.97
CA VAL A 299 -15.96 21.89 15.95
C VAL A 299 -15.63 20.42 16.21
N LEU A 300 -14.42 20.01 15.83
CA LEU A 300 -13.90 18.66 16.03
C LEU A 300 -13.00 18.64 17.28
N ARG A 301 -13.08 17.56 18.05
CA ARG A 301 -12.24 17.34 19.24
C ARG A 301 -11.52 16.02 19.12
N PHE A 302 -10.20 16.07 19.23
CA PHE A 302 -9.34 14.91 19.11
C PHE A 302 -8.73 14.56 20.47
N GLU A 303 -9.18 13.44 21.04
CA GLU A 303 -8.73 12.89 22.33
C GLU A 303 -7.97 11.57 22.14
N GLY A 304 -7.51 11.29 20.91
CA GLY A 304 -6.80 10.06 20.58
C GLY A 304 -5.44 9.97 21.27
N THR A 305 -5.09 8.77 21.72
CA THR A 305 -3.82 8.48 22.43
C THR A 305 -2.95 7.45 21.72
N ASN A 306 -3.40 6.92 20.59
CA ASN A 306 -2.63 5.96 19.79
C ASN A 306 -1.46 6.70 19.11
N PRO A 307 -0.19 6.33 19.37
CA PRO A 307 0.97 6.99 18.75
C PRO A 307 0.97 6.94 17.22
N ALA A 308 0.33 5.93 16.62
CA ALA A 308 0.23 5.77 15.16
C ALA A 308 -0.99 6.48 14.55
N ASP A 309 -1.77 7.25 15.32
CA ASP A 309 -2.98 7.90 14.85
C ASP A 309 -3.20 9.28 15.50
N GLY A 310 -2.74 10.31 14.81
CA GLY A 310 -3.02 11.72 15.05
C GLY A 310 -3.97 12.30 14.00
N THR A 311 -5.04 11.56 13.66
CA THR A 311 -5.98 11.96 12.60
C THR A 311 -7.43 12.09 13.11
N ILE A 312 -8.19 13.00 12.50
CA ILE A 312 -9.65 13.09 12.68
C ILE A 312 -10.33 13.45 11.37
N PHE A 313 -11.40 12.73 11.03
CA PHE A 313 -12.21 13.03 9.86
C PHE A 313 -13.32 14.03 10.20
N TRP A 314 -13.56 14.94 9.27
CA TRP A 314 -14.77 15.73 9.17
C TRP A 314 -15.60 15.19 8.00
N ASP A 315 -16.88 14.93 8.25
CA ASP A 315 -17.85 14.43 7.28
C ASP A 315 -18.41 15.53 6.36
N MET A 316 -17.88 16.75 6.46
CA MET A 316 -18.32 17.91 5.67
C MET A 316 -19.77 18.35 5.97
N PHE A 317 -20.31 17.97 7.13
CA PHE A 317 -21.56 18.54 7.63
C PHE A 317 -21.29 19.66 8.62
N SER A 318 -22.09 20.71 8.52
CA SER A 318 -22.16 21.72 9.56
C SER A 318 -22.77 21.13 10.84
N LYS A 319 -22.58 21.83 11.96
CA LYS A 319 -23.23 21.56 13.26
C LYS A 319 -24.77 21.43 13.17
N ASP A 320 -25.39 21.98 12.13
CA ASP A 320 -26.83 21.96 11.89
C ASP A 320 -27.26 20.78 10.99
N GLY A 321 -26.32 19.89 10.63
CA GLY A 321 -26.57 18.70 9.80
C GLY A 321 -26.75 19.01 8.31
N ILE A 322 -26.36 20.21 7.88
CA ILE A 322 -26.38 20.60 6.47
C ILE A 322 -24.99 20.41 5.90
N GLU A 323 -24.91 19.67 4.80
CA GLU A 323 -23.67 19.47 4.06
C GLU A 323 -23.15 20.80 3.49
N VAL A 324 -21.84 21.01 3.56
CA VAL A 324 -21.22 22.26 3.12
C VAL A 324 -21.07 22.35 1.59
N THR A 325 -21.06 23.58 1.07
CA THR A 325 -20.98 23.92 -0.36
C THR A 325 -19.54 24.17 -0.82
N SER A 326 -19.31 24.25 -2.14
CA SER A 326 -18.07 24.76 -2.71
C SER A 326 -17.72 26.13 -2.13
N GLY A 327 -16.47 26.33 -1.71
CA GLY A 327 -16.03 27.55 -1.07
C GLY A 327 -14.67 27.44 -0.40
N LEU A 328 -14.19 28.57 0.13
CA LEU A 328 -13.01 28.63 0.99
C LEU A 328 -13.45 28.55 2.45
N TYR A 329 -12.73 27.75 3.22
CA TYR A 329 -12.95 27.54 4.65
C TYR A 329 -11.66 27.82 5.41
N ILE A 330 -11.80 28.25 6.66
CA ILE A 330 -10.70 28.53 7.58
C ILE A 330 -10.79 27.51 8.71
N TYR A 331 -9.65 26.99 9.17
CA TYR A 331 -9.61 26.22 10.41
C TYR A 331 -8.74 26.92 11.44
N VAL A 332 -9.16 26.84 12.70
CA VAL A 332 -8.38 27.22 13.88
C VAL A 332 -8.19 25.97 14.73
N ALA A 333 -6.97 25.49 14.79
CA ALA A 333 -6.56 24.34 15.57
C ALA A 333 -5.93 24.81 16.88
N GLU A 334 -6.58 24.54 18.00
CA GLU A 334 -6.06 24.77 19.35
C GLU A 334 -5.51 23.46 19.91
N TYR A 335 -4.33 23.48 20.53
CA TYR A 335 -3.69 22.31 21.12
C TYR A 335 -2.92 22.70 22.38
N PRO A 336 -2.50 21.74 23.23
CA PRO A 336 -1.75 22.05 24.44
C PRO A 336 -0.53 22.94 24.16
N GLY A 337 -0.55 24.17 24.70
CA GLY A 337 0.54 25.14 24.56
C GLY A 337 0.57 25.96 23.27
N GLY A 338 -0.40 25.82 22.35
CA GLY A 338 -0.40 26.62 21.12
C GLY A 338 -1.69 26.60 20.30
N SER A 339 -1.65 27.32 19.18
CA SER A 339 -2.71 27.28 18.17
C SER A 339 -2.14 27.49 16.78
N GLN A 340 -2.80 26.91 15.78
CA GLN A 340 -2.47 27.05 14.36
C GLN A 340 -3.73 27.45 13.60
N THR A 341 -3.60 28.39 12.67
CA THR A 341 -4.68 28.74 11.74
C THR A 341 -4.24 28.38 10.32
N GLY A 342 -5.18 27.89 9.51
CA GLY A 342 -4.97 27.68 8.09
C GLY A 342 -6.29 27.71 7.32
N HIS A 343 -6.23 27.37 6.03
CA HIS A 343 -7.40 27.39 5.16
C HIS A 343 -7.42 26.18 4.23
N PHE A 344 -8.60 25.84 3.73
CA PHE A 344 -8.79 24.82 2.70
C PHE A 344 -9.95 25.16 1.79
N ALA A 345 -9.92 24.65 0.58
CA ALA A 345 -10.97 24.86 -0.41
C ALA A 345 -11.75 23.57 -0.66
N ILE A 346 -13.06 23.69 -0.84
CA ILE A 346 -13.96 22.63 -1.28
C ILE A 346 -14.45 23.00 -2.68
N LEU A 347 -14.27 22.07 -3.62
CA LEU A 347 -14.69 22.18 -5.02
C LEU A 347 -15.66 21.03 -5.32
N ARG A 348 -16.96 21.34 -5.30
CA ARG A 348 -18.02 20.44 -5.75
C ARG A 348 -18.33 20.64 -7.22
#